data_AF-A0A961LG95-F1
#
_entry.id   AF-A0A961LG95-F1
#
_cell.length_a   1.000
_cell.length_b   1.000
_cell.length_c   1.000
_cell.angle_alpha   90.00
_cell.angle_beta   90.00
_cell.angle_gamma   90.00
#
_symmetry.space_group_name_H-M   'P 1'
#
loop_
_entity.id
_entity.type
_entity.pdbx_description
1 polymer ?
#
loop_
_entity_poly.entity_id
_entity_poly.type
_entity_poly.pdbx_seq_one_letter_code
_entity_poly.pdbx_strand_id
1 'polypeptide(L)'
;MGWRDINMNRRRPQPRLAVIPAEPGEDVTRAVLRKAAASAVAVVSHQLGVTPLAGDARLKAFAAGYLLGFALQAARKDGVDTGADAGAGIADPPMADLADALASAVPTQWAMTSLKVDSTSQPAAVGTLAWGDAGRLVGRLEARCGTRKLLGLGHHRMHSGQPGAGVDYITDCDVAADPMQTRCPTLSLRFDQNERAVILKAFEDLAP
;
A
#
# COMPACT_ATOMS: atom_id res chain seq x y z
N MET A 1 -22.03 -36.47 -34.66
CA MET A 1 -22.15 -35.17 -33.97
C MET A 1 -20.84 -34.42 -34.17
N GLY A 2 -20.85 -33.40 -35.03
CA GLY A 2 -19.64 -32.69 -35.45
C GLY A 2 -19.29 -31.56 -34.47
N TRP A 3 -18.00 -31.27 -34.30
CA TRP A 3 -17.48 -30.16 -33.49
C TRP A 3 -18.07 -28.77 -33.81
N ARG A 4 -18.84 -28.64 -34.90
CA ARG A 4 -19.50 -27.41 -35.36
C ARG A 4 -20.74 -27.02 -34.55
N ASP A 5 -21.27 -27.91 -33.69
CA ASP A 5 -22.45 -27.62 -32.85
C ASP A 5 -22.09 -27.00 -31.49
N ILE A 6 -20.80 -26.79 -31.20
CA ILE A 6 -20.37 -26.07 -30.00
C ILE A 6 -20.58 -24.57 -30.25
N ASN A 7 -21.74 -24.08 -29.83
CA ASN A 7 -22.10 -22.67 -29.87
C ASN A 7 -21.04 -21.80 -29.16
N MET A 8 -20.13 -21.19 -29.94
CA MET A 8 -19.10 -20.26 -29.48
C MET A 8 -19.66 -18.92 -28.97
N ASN A 9 -20.99 -18.68 -29.08
CA ASN A 9 -21.65 -17.52 -28.47
C ASN A 9 -22.05 -17.73 -27.01
N ARG A 10 -21.41 -18.66 -26.28
CA ARG A 10 -21.38 -18.54 -24.81
C ARG A 10 -20.59 -17.29 -24.46
N ARG A 11 -21.26 -16.13 -24.49
CA ARG A 11 -20.81 -14.89 -23.87
C ARG A 11 -20.27 -15.29 -22.51
N ARG A 12 -18.96 -15.08 -22.28
CA ARG A 12 -18.37 -15.33 -20.98
C ARG A 12 -19.30 -14.66 -19.96
N PRO A 13 -19.75 -15.36 -18.90
CA PRO A 13 -20.48 -14.72 -17.82
C PRO A 13 -19.70 -13.47 -17.47
N GLN A 14 -20.35 -12.30 -17.48
CA GLN A 14 -19.66 -11.10 -17.02
C GLN A 14 -19.12 -11.45 -15.63
N PRO A 15 -17.82 -11.21 -15.37
CA PRO A 15 -17.27 -11.49 -14.06
C PRO A 15 -18.16 -10.80 -13.05
N ARG A 16 -18.84 -11.59 -12.21
CA ARG A 16 -19.60 -11.04 -11.09
C ARG A 16 -18.53 -10.40 -10.20
N LEU A 17 -18.41 -9.08 -10.27
CA LEU A 17 -17.66 -8.31 -9.29
C LEU A 17 -18.10 -8.83 -7.92
N ALA A 18 -17.15 -9.25 -7.08
CA ALA A 18 -17.48 -9.73 -5.75
C ALA A 18 -18.37 -8.67 -5.09
N VAL A 19 -19.60 -9.04 -4.72
CA VAL A 19 -20.53 -8.10 -4.10
C VAL A 19 -19.88 -7.66 -2.79
N ILE A 20 -19.51 -6.38 -2.71
CA ILE A 20 -18.97 -5.80 -1.50
C ILE A 20 -20.18 -5.45 -0.64
N PRO A 21 -20.36 -6.08 0.54
CA PRO A 21 -21.50 -5.80 1.39
C PRO A 21 -21.38 -4.38 1.94
N ALA A 22 -22.29 -3.51 1.52
CA ALA A 22 -22.44 -2.15 2.04
C ALA A 22 -23.32 -2.15 3.30
N GLU A 23 -22.98 -1.33 4.28
CA GLU A 23 -23.80 -1.07 5.46
C GLU A 23 -25.03 -0.19 5.09
N PRO A 24 -26.10 -0.19 5.91
CA PRO A 24 -27.26 0.65 5.65
C PRO A 24 -26.88 2.14 5.52
N GLY A 25 -27.13 2.74 4.36
CA GLY A 25 -26.78 4.13 4.06
C GLY A 25 -25.33 4.37 3.63
N GLU A 26 -24.53 3.31 3.49
CA GLU A 26 -23.16 3.38 2.97
C GLU A 26 -23.16 3.40 1.44
N ASP A 27 -22.44 4.35 0.84
CA ASP A 27 -22.19 4.36 -0.61
C ASP A 27 -21.19 3.24 -0.99
N VAL A 28 -21.28 2.76 -2.23
CA VAL A 28 -20.41 1.71 -2.79
C VAL A 28 -18.94 2.09 -2.67
N THR A 29 -18.59 3.35 -2.90
CA THR A 29 -17.21 3.84 -2.78
C THR A 29 -16.68 3.65 -1.36
N ARG A 30 -17.49 4.02 -0.36
CA ARG A 30 -17.13 3.88 1.06
C ARG A 30 -17.00 2.41 1.46
N ALA A 31 -17.89 1.55 0.96
CA ALA A 31 -17.80 0.10 1.20
C ALA A 31 -16.51 -0.50 0.61
N VAL A 32 -16.09 -0.07 -0.59
CA VAL A 32 -14.81 -0.47 -1.20
C VAL A 32 -13.63 0.02 -0.35
N LEU A 33 -13.63 1.29 0.07
CA LEU A 33 -12.55 1.85 0.90
C LEU A 33 -12.43 1.13 2.24
N ARG A 34 -13.56 0.81 2.89
CA ARG A 34 -13.59 0.02 4.13
C ARG A 34 -13.01 -1.38 3.94
N LYS A 35 -13.39 -2.07 2.86
CA LYS A 35 -12.81 -3.38 2.49
C LYS A 35 -11.30 -3.26 2.23
N ALA A 36 -10.86 -2.23 1.51
CA ALA A 36 -9.45 -2.00 1.19
C ALA A 36 -8.63 -1.71 2.45
N ALA A 37 -9.13 -0.86 3.35
CA ALA A 37 -8.54 -0.56 4.64
C ALA A 37 -8.41 -1.82 5.51
N ALA A 38 -9.47 -2.62 5.63
CA ALA A 38 -9.45 -3.88 6.37
C ALA A 38 -8.41 -4.86 5.81
N SER A 39 -8.30 -4.96 4.48
CA SER A 39 -7.29 -5.78 3.81
C SER A 39 -5.86 -5.30 4.13
N ALA A 40 -5.61 -3.99 4.06
CA ALA A 40 -4.31 -3.41 4.40
C ALA A 40 -3.93 -3.71 5.85
N VAL A 41 -4.85 -3.50 6.79
CA VAL A 41 -4.64 -3.78 8.22
C VAL A 41 -4.37 -5.27 8.46
N ALA A 42 -5.08 -6.17 7.78
CA ALA A 42 -4.83 -7.62 7.90
C ALA A 42 -3.41 -8.00 7.44
N VAL A 43 -2.91 -7.37 6.37
CA VAL A 43 -1.56 -7.60 5.86
C VAL A 43 -0.50 -7.08 6.84
N VAL A 44 -0.68 -5.88 7.39
CA VAL A 44 0.22 -5.35 8.43
C VAL A 44 0.21 -6.24 9.67
N SER A 45 -0.98 -6.73 10.06
CA SER A 45 -1.14 -7.56 11.27
C SER A 45 -0.43 -8.89 11.11
N HIS A 46 -0.47 -9.43 9.89
CA HIS A 46 0.24 -10.65 9.56
C HIS A 46 1.77 -10.50 9.62
N GLN A 47 2.30 -9.37 9.13
CA GLN A 47 3.75 -9.19 8.97
C GLN A 47 4.46 -8.67 10.22
N LEU A 48 3.83 -7.72 10.92
CA LEU A 48 4.41 -7.12 12.12
C LEU A 48 3.88 -7.77 13.40
N GLY A 49 2.85 -8.63 13.31
CA GLY A 49 2.21 -9.26 14.44
C GLY A 49 1.51 -8.25 15.35
N VAL A 50 1.47 -8.56 16.65
CA VAL A 50 0.97 -7.67 17.72
C VAL A 50 2.06 -6.72 18.23
N THR A 51 3.21 -6.67 17.57
CA THR A 51 4.38 -5.91 18.04
C THR A 51 3.98 -4.45 18.20
N PRO A 52 4.08 -3.88 19.42
CA PRO A 52 3.79 -2.48 19.60
C PRO A 52 4.78 -1.70 18.74
N LEU A 53 4.26 -0.85 17.85
CA LEU A 53 5.07 0.16 17.14
C LEU A 53 5.59 1.24 18.11
N ALA A 54 5.56 0.99 19.41
CA ALA A 54 5.80 1.95 20.47
C ALA A 54 7.28 2.37 20.47
N GLY A 55 7.52 3.67 20.28
CA GLY A 55 8.86 4.28 20.37
C GLY A 55 9.54 4.56 19.03
N ASP A 56 9.21 3.86 17.94
CA ASP A 56 9.84 4.10 16.63
C ASP A 56 8.96 4.96 15.72
N ALA A 57 9.23 6.27 15.71
CA ALA A 57 8.52 7.23 14.87
C ALA A 57 8.69 6.94 13.36
N ARG A 58 9.83 6.37 12.93
CA ARG A 58 10.11 6.07 11.52
C ARG A 58 9.30 4.87 11.07
N LEU A 59 9.29 3.80 11.86
CA LEU A 59 8.48 2.62 11.57
C LEU A 59 6.99 2.95 11.56
N LYS A 60 6.52 3.82 12.48
CA LYS A 60 5.14 4.32 12.46
C LYS A 60 4.81 5.07 11.18
N ALA A 61 5.66 6.00 10.75
CA ALA A 61 5.47 6.75 9.52
C ALA A 61 5.47 5.82 8.29
N PHE A 62 6.41 4.89 8.23
CA PHE A 62 6.49 3.90 7.16
C PHE A 62 5.26 2.99 7.10
N ALA A 63 4.83 2.45 8.24
CA ALA A 63 3.66 1.59 8.30
C ALA A 63 2.35 2.35 7.99
N ALA A 64 2.24 3.63 8.38
CA ALA A 64 1.11 4.49 8.00
C ALA A 64 1.07 4.74 6.48
N GLY A 65 2.21 5.09 5.90
CA GLY A 65 2.36 5.23 4.45
C GLY A 65 2.03 3.92 3.72
N TYR A 66 2.53 2.80 4.23
CA TYR A 66 2.28 1.46 3.72
C TYR A 66 0.79 1.11 3.67
N LEU A 67 0.07 1.33 4.78
CA LEU A 67 -1.38 1.11 4.85
C LEU A 67 -2.11 1.93 3.79
N LEU A 68 -1.76 3.21 3.66
CA LEU A 68 -2.34 4.11 2.67
C LEU A 68 -2.08 3.61 1.24
N GLY A 69 -0.82 3.34 0.89
CA GLY A 69 -0.45 2.87 -0.44
C GLY A 69 -1.10 1.55 -0.83
N PHE A 70 -1.19 0.62 0.13
CA PHE A 70 -1.84 -0.67 -0.08
C PHE A 70 -3.34 -0.49 -0.28
N ALA A 71 -4.01 0.27 0.59
CA ALA A 71 -5.45 0.46 0.53
C ALA A 71 -5.89 1.20 -0.75
N LEU A 72 -5.17 2.25 -1.15
CA LEU A 72 -5.42 2.94 -2.44
C LEU A 72 -5.33 1.98 -3.62
N GLN A 73 -4.26 1.17 -3.65
CA GLN A 73 -4.06 0.21 -4.73
C GLN A 73 -5.11 -0.92 -4.73
N ALA A 74 -5.57 -1.34 -3.55
CA ALA A 74 -6.64 -2.33 -3.41
C ALA A 74 -7.99 -1.75 -3.86
N ALA A 75 -8.32 -0.53 -3.46
CA ALA A 75 -9.52 0.17 -3.90
C ALA A 75 -9.53 0.38 -5.43
N ARG A 76 -8.38 0.73 -6.02
CA ARG A 76 -8.23 0.86 -7.48
C ARG A 76 -8.52 -0.44 -8.23
N LYS A 77 -8.17 -1.60 -7.67
CA LYS A 77 -8.51 -2.91 -8.28
C LYS A 77 -10.02 -3.17 -8.31
N ASP A 78 -10.75 -2.59 -7.36
CA ASP A 78 -12.22 -2.66 -7.28
C ASP A 78 -12.90 -1.51 -8.04
N GLY A 79 -12.14 -0.66 -8.78
CA GLY A 79 -12.67 0.35 -9.69
C GLY A 79 -12.87 1.75 -9.12
N VAL A 80 -12.42 2.01 -7.88
CA VAL A 80 -12.44 3.36 -7.30
C VAL A 80 -11.28 4.17 -7.88
N ASP A 81 -11.59 5.31 -8.49
CA ASP A 81 -10.58 6.29 -8.88
C ASP A 81 -10.10 7.03 -7.63
N THR A 82 -8.82 6.89 -7.32
CA THR A 82 -8.21 7.48 -6.13
C THR A 82 -7.24 8.62 -6.48
N GLY A 83 -7.30 9.16 -7.71
CA GLY A 83 -6.49 10.32 -8.14
C GLY A 83 -4.97 10.07 -8.22
N ALA A 84 -4.50 8.85 -7.97
CA ALA A 84 -3.09 8.54 -7.69
C ALA A 84 -2.12 8.61 -8.89
N ASP A 85 -2.62 8.89 -10.10
CA ASP A 85 -1.81 9.07 -11.32
C ASP A 85 -1.57 10.55 -11.69
N ALA A 86 -2.16 11.50 -10.96
CA ALA A 86 -1.89 12.93 -11.16
C ALA A 86 -0.74 13.39 -10.24
N GLY A 87 0.44 13.58 -10.81
CA GLY A 87 1.50 14.33 -10.15
C GLY A 87 0.98 15.71 -9.74
N ALA A 88 1.32 16.11 -8.52
CA ALA A 88 0.99 17.38 -7.86
C ALA A 88 -0.46 17.54 -7.36
N GLY A 89 -0.57 17.44 -6.03
CA GLY A 89 -1.52 18.09 -5.13
C GLY A 89 -2.92 18.41 -5.63
N ILE A 90 -3.91 17.74 -5.06
CA ILE A 90 -5.18 18.28 -4.52
C ILE A 90 -5.65 17.26 -3.47
N ALA A 91 -6.15 17.73 -2.33
CA ALA A 91 -6.80 16.88 -1.35
C ALA A 91 -8.11 16.35 -1.96
N ASP A 92 -8.05 15.12 -2.49
CA ASP A 92 -9.19 14.44 -3.09
C ASP A 92 -10.12 13.86 -1.98
N PRO A 93 -11.46 14.01 -2.09
CA PRO A 93 -12.41 13.44 -1.14
C PRO A 93 -12.22 11.95 -0.78
N PRO A 94 -11.79 11.02 -1.68
CA PRO A 94 -11.49 9.64 -1.29
C PRO A 94 -10.37 9.50 -0.26
N MET A 95 -9.48 10.49 -0.11
CA MET A 95 -8.41 10.44 0.88
C MET A 95 -8.92 10.65 2.31
N ALA A 96 -9.93 11.50 2.50
CA ALA A 96 -10.55 11.72 3.81
C ALA A 96 -11.36 10.50 4.26
N ASP A 97 -12.23 9.98 3.38
CA ASP A 97 -12.99 8.76 3.66
C ASP A 97 -12.05 7.54 3.88
N LEU A 98 -10.92 7.48 3.16
CA LEU A 98 -9.93 6.42 3.36
C LEU A 98 -9.16 6.57 4.68
N ALA A 99 -8.80 7.80 5.07
CA ALA A 99 -8.17 8.06 6.35
C ALA A 99 -9.09 7.66 7.51
N ASP A 100 -10.38 7.98 7.42
CA ASP A 100 -11.40 7.58 8.39
C ASP A 100 -11.61 6.06 8.42
N ALA A 101 -11.66 5.41 7.25
CA ALA A 101 -11.75 3.96 7.16
C ALA A 101 -10.52 3.25 7.76
N LEU A 102 -9.32 3.77 7.52
CA LEU A 102 -8.09 3.28 8.12
C LEU A 102 -8.06 3.52 9.63
N ALA A 103 -8.45 4.71 10.09
CA ALA A 103 -8.52 5.01 11.52
C ALA A 103 -9.50 4.09 12.26
N SER A 104 -10.60 3.73 11.61
CA SER A 104 -11.60 2.79 12.15
C SER A 104 -11.14 1.33 12.11
N ALA A 105 -10.33 0.95 11.13
CA ALA A 105 -9.85 -0.42 10.96
C ALA A 105 -8.57 -0.73 11.75
N VAL A 106 -7.74 0.27 12.02
CA VAL A 106 -6.46 0.11 12.72
C VAL A 106 -6.71 -0.20 14.21
N PRO A 107 -6.16 -1.31 14.76
CA PRO A 107 -6.24 -1.61 16.18
C PRO A 107 -5.70 -0.46 17.02
N THR A 108 -6.35 -0.15 18.16
CA THR A 108 -5.96 0.97 19.05
C THR A 108 -4.49 0.90 19.50
N GLN A 109 -3.95 -0.31 19.63
CA GLN A 109 -2.55 -0.60 19.93
C GLN A 109 -1.53 -0.11 18.87
N TRP A 110 -1.99 0.25 17.68
CA TRP A 110 -1.16 0.82 16.62
C TRP A 110 -1.27 2.33 16.51
N ALA A 111 -2.09 2.99 17.36
CA ALA A 111 -2.40 4.43 17.34
C ALA A 111 -1.39 5.26 16.54
N MET A 112 -1.70 5.41 15.24
CA MET A 112 -0.87 6.10 14.27
C MET A 112 -1.29 7.56 14.27
N THR A 113 -0.65 8.37 15.10
CA THR A 113 -0.94 9.81 15.21
C THR A 113 -0.69 10.54 13.87
N SER A 114 0.05 9.94 12.94
CA SER A 114 0.45 10.53 11.65
C SER A 114 -0.51 10.31 10.47
N LEU A 115 -1.67 9.64 10.64
CA LEU A 115 -2.65 9.51 9.55
C LEU A 115 -3.46 10.80 9.30
N LYS A 116 -3.37 11.80 10.19
CA LYS A 116 -3.88 13.14 9.93
C LYS A 116 -2.91 13.86 8.99
N VAL A 117 -3.33 14.02 7.74
CA VAL A 117 -2.65 14.90 6.78
C VAL A 117 -2.94 16.35 7.17
N ASP A 118 -2.18 16.87 8.14
CA ASP A 118 -2.19 18.31 8.44
C ASP A 118 -1.19 19.00 7.50
N SER A 119 -1.71 19.78 6.55
CA SER A 119 -0.95 20.51 5.52
C SER A 119 -0.07 21.66 6.06
N THR A 120 0.10 21.78 7.38
CA THR A 120 0.73 22.96 8.01
C THR A 120 1.44 22.60 9.31
N SER A 121 2.68 22.09 9.27
CA SER A 121 3.67 22.13 10.40
C SER A 121 5.04 21.48 10.06
N GLN A 122 6.06 22.31 9.75
CA GLN A 122 7.45 22.37 10.27
C GLN A 122 8.40 21.11 10.42
N PRO A 123 9.75 21.32 10.48
CA PRO A 123 10.79 20.51 9.81
C PRO A 123 11.15 19.14 10.41
N ALA A 124 10.65 18.78 11.60
CA ALA A 124 10.72 17.39 12.08
C ALA A 124 9.89 16.43 11.19
N ALA A 125 8.93 17.01 10.44
CA ALA A 125 8.13 16.30 9.47
C ALA A 125 8.95 15.74 8.29
N VAL A 126 10.09 16.33 7.90
CA VAL A 126 10.75 16.00 6.62
C VAL A 126 11.27 14.55 6.57
N GLY A 127 11.89 14.06 7.66
CA GLY A 127 12.34 12.66 7.74
C GLY A 127 11.17 11.68 7.85
N THR A 128 10.15 11.99 8.67
CA THR A 128 8.92 11.18 8.75
C THR A 128 8.11 11.18 7.46
N LEU A 129 8.17 12.26 6.66
CA LEU A 129 7.56 12.33 5.33
C LEU A 129 8.27 11.38 4.36
N ALA A 130 9.60 11.31 4.39
CA ALA A 130 10.36 10.36 3.57
C ALA A 130 10.01 8.90 3.90
N TRP A 131 9.91 8.56 5.20
CA TRP A 131 9.46 7.23 5.64
C TRP A 131 8.01 6.93 5.22
N GLY A 132 7.11 7.91 5.33
CA GLY A 132 5.73 7.77 4.87
C GLY A 132 5.61 7.57 3.36
N ASP A 133 6.35 8.33 2.57
CA ASP A 133 6.36 8.18 1.11
C ASP A 133 6.97 6.85 0.67
N ALA A 134 8.08 6.43 1.28
CA ALA A 134 8.69 5.12 1.04
C ALA A 134 7.71 3.98 1.41
N GLY A 135 7.03 4.10 2.55
CA GLY A 135 5.97 3.19 2.97
C GLY A 135 4.86 3.09 1.91
N ARG A 136 4.37 4.24 1.43
CA ARG A 136 3.31 4.31 0.40
C ARG A 136 3.69 3.63 -0.90
N LEU A 137 4.93 3.81 -1.35
CA LEU A 137 5.45 3.14 -2.56
C LEU A 137 5.47 1.62 -2.37
N VAL A 138 5.98 1.15 -1.24
CA VAL A 138 6.05 -0.28 -0.92
C VAL A 138 4.66 -0.90 -0.75
N GLY A 139 3.74 -0.24 -0.06
CA GLY A 139 2.37 -0.72 0.12
C GLY A 139 1.64 -0.90 -1.21
N ARG A 140 1.83 0.07 -2.12
CA ARG A 140 1.32 -0.02 -3.50
C ARG A 140 1.94 -1.19 -4.25
N LEU A 141 3.26 -1.35 -4.17
CA LEU A 141 3.97 -2.46 -4.81
C LEU A 141 3.45 -3.80 -4.30
N GLU A 142 3.39 -4.00 -2.99
CA GLU A 142 2.93 -5.26 -2.40
C GLU A 142 1.49 -5.58 -2.81
N ALA A 143 0.60 -4.58 -2.80
CA ALA A 143 -0.76 -4.76 -3.29
C ALA A 143 -0.79 -5.17 -4.77
N ARG A 144 0.07 -4.63 -5.64
CA ARG A 144 0.16 -5.02 -7.06
C ARG A 144 0.71 -6.44 -7.24
N CYS A 145 1.76 -6.78 -6.51
CA CYS A 145 2.43 -8.07 -6.57
C CYS A 145 1.65 -9.19 -5.88
N GLY A 146 0.76 -8.86 -4.95
CA GLY A 146 0.03 -9.84 -4.14
C GLY A 146 0.92 -10.57 -3.14
N THR A 147 2.07 -10.01 -2.77
CA THR A 147 2.96 -10.54 -1.73
C THR A 147 2.47 -10.14 -0.34
N ARG A 148 3.06 -10.72 0.72
CA ARG A 148 2.76 -10.39 2.13
C ARG A 148 4.04 -10.40 2.98
N LYS A 149 5.08 -9.70 2.53
CA LYS A 149 6.41 -9.78 3.18
C LYS A 149 7.22 -8.48 3.16
N LEU A 150 6.88 -7.51 2.30
CA LEU A 150 7.71 -6.33 2.09
C LEU A 150 7.78 -5.44 3.32
N LEU A 151 6.68 -5.23 4.03
CA LEU A 151 6.68 -4.47 5.27
C LEU A 151 7.57 -5.11 6.34
N GLY A 152 7.48 -6.44 6.50
CA GLY A 152 8.32 -7.19 7.43
C GLY A 152 9.81 -7.13 7.08
N LEU A 153 10.15 -7.21 5.78
CA LEU A 153 11.51 -7.04 5.29
C LEU A 153 12.02 -5.62 5.54
N GLY A 154 11.19 -4.60 5.28
CA GLY A 154 11.54 -3.21 5.54
C GLY A 154 11.84 -2.97 7.02
N HIS A 155 10.98 -3.48 7.91
CA HIS A 155 11.20 -3.44 9.36
C HIS A 155 12.53 -4.09 9.75
N HIS A 156 12.85 -5.28 9.21
CA HIS A 156 14.12 -5.95 9.47
C HIS A 156 15.33 -5.12 8.99
N ARG A 157 15.26 -4.56 7.77
CA ARG A 157 16.35 -3.75 7.19
C ARG A 157 16.58 -2.46 7.96
N MET A 158 15.52 -1.79 8.43
CA MET A 158 15.61 -0.59 9.28
C MET A 158 16.39 -0.84 10.58
N HIS A 159 16.25 -2.05 11.16
CA HIS A 159 16.89 -2.42 12.42
C HIS A 159 18.23 -3.13 12.25
N SER A 160 18.63 -3.46 11.02
CA SER A 160 19.84 -4.23 10.75
C SER A 160 21.14 -3.46 11.03
N GLY A 161 21.09 -2.12 10.98
CA GLY A 161 22.28 -1.26 11.11
C GLY A 161 23.34 -1.45 10.02
N GLN A 162 23.02 -2.20 8.96
CA GLN A 162 23.96 -2.50 7.89
C GLN A 162 24.07 -1.32 6.92
N PRO A 163 25.29 -0.93 6.52
CA PRO A 163 25.45 0.03 5.43
C PRO A 163 24.81 -0.54 4.15
N GLY A 164 24.08 0.30 3.42
CA GLY A 164 23.39 -0.13 2.20
C GLY A 164 22.05 -0.84 2.43
N ALA A 165 21.50 -0.85 3.65
CA ALA A 165 20.20 -1.46 3.96
C ALA A 165 19.06 -1.01 3.02
N GLY A 166 19.09 0.24 2.54
CA GLY A 166 18.11 0.74 1.55
C GLY A 166 18.25 0.09 0.17
N VAL A 167 19.47 -0.14 -0.32
CA VAL A 167 19.74 -0.82 -1.60
C VAL A 167 19.33 -2.29 -1.52
N ASP A 168 19.69 -2.95 -0.42
CA ASP A 168 19.27 -4.33 -0.14
C ASP A 168 17.75 -4.44 -0.10
N TYR A 169 17.08 -3.49 0.56
CA TYR A 169 15.63 -3.50 0.65
C TYR A 169 14.94 -3.28 -0.69
N ILE A 170 15.47 -2.40 -1.54
CA ILE A 170 15.00 -2.23 -2.91
C ILE A 170 15.18 -3.52 -3.71
N THR A 171 16.31 -4.21 -3.53
CA THR A 171 16.57 -5.51 -4.16
C THR A 171 15.56 -6.56 -3.69
N ASP A 172 15.27 -6.64 -2.39
CA ASP A 172 14.24 -7.52 -1.83
C ASP A 172 12.86 -7.25 -2.45
N CYS A 173 12.54 -5.97 -2.73
CA CYS A 173 11.30 -5.57 -3.40
C CYS A 173 11.28 -5.97 -4.89
N ASP A 174 12.38 -5.78 -5.61
CA ASP A 174 12.50 -6.19 -7.02
C ASP A 174 12.34 -7.71 -7.16
N VAL A 175 12.99 -8.49 -6.29
CA VAL A 175 12.87 -9.96 -6.23
C VAL A 175 11.43 -10.40 -5.93
N ALA A 176 10.71 -9.65 -5.08
CA ALA A 176 9.30 -9.94 -4.81
C ALA A 176 8.39 -9.64 -6.00
N ALA A 177 8.76 -8.67 -6.84
CA ALA A 177 8.00 -8.29 -8.04
C ALA A 177 8.22 -9.27 -9.21
N ASP A 178 9.38 -9.93 -9.28
CA ASP A 178 9.79 -10.78 -10.40
C ASP A 178 8.76 -11.85 -10.82
N PRO A 179 8.17 -12.66 -9.92
CA PRO A 179 7.19 -13.67 -10.33
C PRO A 179 5.97 -13.09 -11.05
N MET A 180 5.53 -11.90 -10.63
CA MET A 180 4.40 -11.20 -11.26
C MET A 180 4.82 -10.50 -12.55
N GLN A 181 6.03 -9.94 -12.61
CA GLN A 181 6.60 -9.34 -13.81
C GLN A 181 6.75 -10.38 -14.93
N THR A 182 7.19 -11.61 -14.59
CA THR A 182 7.30 -12.71 -15.55
C THR A 182 5.92 -13.14 -16.08
N ARG A 183 4.89 -13.16 -15.23
CA ARG A 183 3.52 -13.55 -15.64
C ARG A 183 2.79 -12.46 -16.42
N CYS A 184 3.10 -11.20 -16.14
CA CYS A 184 2.44 -10.03 -16.73
C CYS A 184 3.49 -8.98 -17.16
N PRO A 185 4.23 -9.21 -18.26
CA PRO A 185 5.39 -8.39 -18.64
C PRO A 185 5.03 -6.95 -19.02
N THR A 186 3.77 -6.67 -19.34
CA THR A 186 3.27 -5.34 -19.66
C THR A 186 3.02 -4.47 -18.42
N LEU A 187 3.00 -5.05 -17.21
CA LEU A 187 2.92 -4.30 -15.97
C LEU A 187 4.33 -3.86 -15.57
N SER A 188 4.56 -2.57 -15.34
CA SER A 188 5.80 -2.12 -14.72
C SER A 188 5.70 -2.27 -13.21
N LEU A 189 6.21 -3.37 -12.64
CA LEU A 189 6.11 -3.66 -11.21
C LEU A 189 7.37 -3.27 -10.42
N ARG A 190 8.45 -2.86 -11.09
CA ARG A 190 9.66 -2.40 -10.39
C ARG A 190 9.59 -0.91 -10.13
N PHE A 191 10.28 -0.48 -9.07
CA PHE A 191 10.42 0.94 -8.78
C PHE A 191 11.23 1.64 -9.88
N ASP A 192 10.76 2.81 -10.30
CA ASP A 192 11.52 3.70 -11.18
C ASP A 192 12.65 4.42 -10.43
N GLN A 193 13.43 5.24 -11.14
CA GLN A 193 14.57 5.95 -10.55
C GLN A 193 14.16 6.94 -9.44
N ASN A 194 13.01 7.61 -9.58
CA ASN A 194 12.53 8.58 -8.61
C ASN A 194 11.99 7.87 -7.36
N GLU A 195 11.24 6.78 -7.55
CA GLU A 195 10.73 5.94 -6.47
C GLU A 195 11.87 5.31 -5.66
N ARG A 196 12.92 4.83 -6.35
CA ARG A 196 14.14 4.33 -5.69
C ARG A 196 14.83 5.43 -4.88
N ALA A 197 14.93 6.65 -5.40
CA ALA A 197 15.53 7.77 -4.68
C ALA A 197 14.77 8.12 -3.39
N VAL A 198 13.42 8.04 -3.40
CA VAL A 198 12.60 8.24 -2.20
C VAL A 198 12.90 7.18 -1.14
N ILE A 199 12.97 5.91 -1.53
CA ILE A 199 13.26 4.80 -0.61
C ILE A 199 14.68 4.91 -0.06
N LEU A 200 15.67 5.19 -0.91
CA LEU A 200 17.07 5.37 -0.49
C LEU A 200 17.19 6.52 0.50
N LYS A 201 16.58 7.68 0.21
CA LYS A 201 16.59 8.84 1.11
C LYS A 201 16.01 8.51 2.48
N ALA A 202 14.93 7.74 2.54
CA ALA A 202 14.36 7.32 3.82
C ALA A 202 15.38 6.48 4.63
N PHE A 203 16.11 5.56 3.98
CA PHE A 203 17.10 4.71 4.63
C PHE A 203 18.45 5.42 4.90
N GLU A 204 18.79 6.50 4.18
CA GLU A 204 19.96 7.33 4.48
C GLU A 204 19.82 8.03 5.84
N ASP A 205 18.60 8.39 6.25
CA ASP A 205 18.30 8.90 7.60
C ASP A 205 18.55 7.85 8.72
N LEU A 206 19.00 6.62 8.39
CA LEU A 206 19.46 5.61 9.37
C LEU A 206 20.98 5.64 9.60
N ALA A 207 21.76 6.28 8.72
CA ALA A 207 23.20 6.34 8.88
C ALA A 207 23.57 7.27 10.07
N PRO A 208 24.47 6.84 10.98
CA PRO A 208 24.86 7.61 12.15
C PRO A 208 25.61 8.91 11.81
#